data_AF-A0A520HGT3-F1
#
_entry.id   AF-A0A520HGT3-F1
#
_cell.length_a   1.000
_cell.length_b   1.000
_cell.length_c   1.000
_cell.angle_alpha   90.00
_cell.angle_beta   90.00
_cell.angle_gamma   90.00
#
_symmetry.space_group_name_H-M   'P 1'
#
loop_
_entity.id
_entity.type
_entity.pdbx_description
1 polymer ?
#
loop_
_entity_poly.entity_id
_entity_poly.type
_entity_poly.pdbx_seq_one_letter_code
_entity_poly.pdbx_strand_id
1 'polypeptide(L)'
;MRAVRPVAVVQGVLALVAMLLLVQLFVRSDMSVLLVAENSHSAKPLMYKIAGAWGNHEGSMLLWVTILGVAGAAVALLERGLARPTLIATLGAQAAIALGFYAFLLFSSNPFARIDPAPADGNGLNPLLQDPGLAFHPPTLYIGYVGISIAFSFAVGAMITRDVGPAFARAMRPWVLGAWIFLTLGITAGSYWAYYELGWGGWWFWDPVENASLMPWLAATALLHSVTVLATRDGLRAWTLMLAVVAFSMSMIGTFLVRSGILTSVHAFAVDPTRGSFILALLAIYIGGALLLFALRVGTVRAGTTFDFVSREGALVANNLLLTVILGVVLIGTLYP
;
A
#
# COMPACT_ATOMS: atom_id res chain seq x y z
N MET A 1 4.14 -22.11 17.14
CA MET A 1 2.88 -21.68 16.48
C MET A 1 1.86 -20.94 17.37
N ARG A 2 1.85 -21.05 18.71
CA ARG A 2 0.93 -20.23 19.56
C ARG A 2 1.29 -18.73 19.58
N ALA A 3 2.54 -18.38 19.31
CA ALA A 3 3.05 -17.01 19.40
C ALA A 3 2.76 -16.09 18.18
N VAL A 4 2.23 -16.60 17.07
CA VAL A 4 2.12 -15.80 15.81
C VAL A 4 1.28 -14.53 16.00
N ARG A 5 0.15 -14.62 16.72
CA ARG A 5 -0.70 -13.44 17.00
C ARG A 5 0.03 -12.41 17.88
N PRO A 6 0.56 -12.78 19.08
CA PRO A 6 1.36 -11.85 19.88
C PRO A 6 2.53 -11.20 19.12
N VAL A 7 3.25 -11.96 18.29
CA VAL A 7 4.38 -11.43 17.52
C VAL A 7 3.92 -10.37 16.51
N ALA A 8 2.85 -10.62 15.77
CA ALA A 8 2.28 -9.63 14.84
C ALA A 8 1.84 -8.34 15.57
N VAL A 9 1.29 -8.48 16.78
CA VAL A 9 0.90 -7.33 17.62
C VAL A 9 2.13 -6.54 18.08
N VAL A 10 3.14 -7.21 18.62
CA VAL A 10 4.39 -6.56 19.05
C VAL A 10 5.06 -5.86 17.87
N GLN A 11 5.11 -6.49 16.70
CA GLN A 11 5.63 -5.88 15.48
C GLN A 11 4.90 -4.57 15.13
N GLY A 12 3.56 -4.59 15.13
CA GLY A 12 2.75 -3.40 14.86
C GLY A 12 2.97 -2.28 15.88
N VAL A 13 3.05 -2.63 17.17
CA VAL A 13 3.32 -1.66 18.25
C VAL A 13 4.71 -1.04 18.09
N LEU A 14 5.74 -1.84 17.82
CA LEU A 14 7.11 -1.33 17.66
C LEU A 14 7.23 -0.42 16.43
N ALA A 15 6.59 -0.77 15.32
CA ALA A 15 6.57 0.09 14.13
C ALA A 15 5.86 1.42 14.41
N LEU A 16 4.72 1.38 15.12
CA LEU A 16 4.01 2.60 15.55
C LEU A 16 4.87 3.46 16.48
N VAL A 17 5.53 2.87 17.46
CA VAL A 17 6.45 3.59 18.36
C VAL A 17 7.58 4.24 17.57
N ALA A 18 8.18 3.54 16.60
CA ALA A 18 9.22 4.13 15.74
C ALA A 18 8.69 5.34 14.98
N MET A 19 7.50 5.26 14.38
CA MET A 19 6.90 6.40 13.68
C MET A 19 6.63 7.59 14.61
N LEU A 20 6.09 7.33 15.82
CA LEU A 20 5.84 8.38 16.81
C LEU A 20 7.14 9.04 17.29
N LEU A 21 8.22 8.27 17.43
CA LEU A 21 9.55 8.82 17.74
C LEU A 21 10.07 9.71 16.60
N LEU A 22 9.89 9.30 15.34
CA LEU A 22 10.27 10.15 14.20
C LEU A 22 9.48 11.46 14.20
N VAL A 23 8.15 11.41 14.37
CA VAL A 23 7.32 12.61 14.49
C VAL A 23 7.81 13.51 15.64
N GLN A 24 8.16 12.94 16.79
CA GLN A 24 8.66 13.70 17.92
C GLN A 24 10.00 14.41 17.63
N LEU A 25 10.90 13.78 16.87
CA LEU A 25 12.16 14.38 16.43
C LEU A 25 11.90 15.60 15.52
N PHE A 26 10.95 15.48 14.59
CA PHE A 26 10.53 16.59 13.72
C PHE A 26 9.88 17.73 14.51
N VAL A 27 8.97 17.43 15.44
CA VAL A 27 8.29 18.43 16.29
C VAL A 27 9.29 19.23 17.12
N ARG A 28 10.32 18.55 17.66
CA ARG A 28 11.41 19.18 18.43
C ARG A 28 12.45 19.88 17.56
N SER A 29 12.39 19.70 16.23
CA SER A 29 13.40 20.20 15.31
C SER A 29 14.81 19.73 15.70
N ASP A 30 14.94 18.43 16.02
CA ASP A 30 16.22 17.82 16.38
C ASP A 30 17.13 17.65 15.16
N MET A 31 17.97 18.65 14.90
CA MET A 31 18.88 18.73 13.75
C MET A 31 20.02 17.70 13.77
N SER A 32 20.16 16.91 14.83
CA SER A 32 21.12 15.82 14.87
C SER A 32 20.65 14.57 14.10
N VAL A 33 19.40 14.55 13.62
CA VAL A 33 18.88 13.57 12.66
C VAL A 33 18.89 14.17 11.26
N LEU A 34 19.55 13.50 10.32
CA LEU A 34 19.70 13.95 8.92
C LEU A 34 18.36 14.34 8.31
N LEU A 35 17.36 13.45 8.44
CA LEU A 35 16.06 13.64 7.83
C LEU A 35 15.34 14.89 8.35
N VAL A 36 15.51 15.22 9.64
CA VAL A 36 14.93 16.43 10.26
C VAL A 36 15.65 17.67 9.75
N ALA A 37 16.98 17.64 9.68
CA ALA A 37 17.78 18.74 9.14
C ALA A 37 17.47 19.03 7.68
N GLU A 38 17.18 18.01 6.87
CA GLU A 38 16.87 18.18 5.45
C GLU A 38 15.43 18.63 5.18
N ASN A 39 14.47 18.28 6.05
CA ASN A 39 13.04 18.40 5.75
C ASN A 39 12.22 19.18 6.80
N SER A 40 12.88 19.84 7.75
CA SER A 40 12.22 20.65 8.78
C SER A 40 13.01 21.92 9.07
N HIS A 41 12.39 22.85 9.78
CA HIS A 41 13.04 24.09 10.26
C HIS A 41 12.34 24.53 11.54
N SER A 42 13.11 25.02 12.51
CA SER A 42 12.62 25.42 13.84
C SER A 42 11.45 26.41 13.82
N ALA A 43 11.41 27.31 12.84
CA ALA A 43 10.39 28.35 12.70
C ALA A 43 9.10 27.89 12.01
N LYS A 44 9.03 26.65 11.50
CA LYS A 44 7.83 26.16 10.81
C LYS A 44 6.66 25.96 11.79
N PRO A 45 5.43 26.29 11.39
CA PRO A 45 4.23 25.88 12.11
C PRO A 45 4.22 24.37 12.41
N LEU A 46 3.62 23.99 13.55
CA LEU A 46 3.63 22.62 14.06
C LEU A 46 3.12 21.60 13.04
N MET A 47 2.08 21.95 12.28
CA MET A 47 1.49 21.08 11.26
C MET A 47 2.55 20.64 10.22
N TYR A 48 3.39 21.55 9.75
CA TYR A 48 4.44 21.25 8.78
C TYR A 48 5.62 20.50 9.40
N LYS A 49 5.89 20.69 10.70
CA LYS A 49 6.85 19.84 11.40
C LYS A 49 6.35 18.39 11.44
N ILE A 50 5.10 18.18 11.83
CA ILE A 50 4.49 16.85 11.87
C ILE A 50 4.47 16.24 10.46
N ALA A 51 3.95 16.97 9.47
CA ALA A 51 3.85 16.48 8.09
C ALA A 51 5.21 16.21 7.44
N GLY A 52 6.25 16.94 7.86
CA GLY A 52 7.62 16.69 7.43
C GLY A 52 8.12 15.28 7.76
N ALA A 53 7.55 14.61 8.77
CA ALA A 53 7.89 13.22 9.08
C ALA A 53 7.49 12.21 8.00
N TRP A 54 6.63 12.57 7.04
CA TRP A 54 6.24 11.70 5.92
C TRP A 54 6.28 12.39 4.55
N GLY A 55 6.63 13.68 4.48
CA GLY A 55 6.77 14.42 3.22
C GLY A 55 8.05 14.11 2.44
N ASN A 56 8.84 13.15 2.88
CA ASN A 56 10.13 12.77 2.31
C ASN A 56 10.19 11.26 2.03
N HIS A 57 11.31 10.78 1.50
CA HIS A 57 11.45 9.37 1.13
C HIS A 57 11.43 8.45 2.35
N GLU A 58 12.32 8.64 3.32
CA GLU A 58 12.56 7.74 4.45
C GLU A 58 11.37 7.67 5.40
N GLY A 59 10.83 8.83 5.74
CA GLY A 59 9.68 8.97 6.64
C GLY A 59 8.40 8.40 6.06
N SER A 60 8.16 8.60 4.76
CA SER A 60 7.01 7.97 4.08
C SER A 60 7.13 6.44 4.03
N MET A 61 8.35 5.90 3.91
CA MET A 61 8.59 4.45 3.97
C MET A 61 8.43 3.90 5.39
N LEU A 62 8.79 4.68 6.43
CA LEU A 62 8.47 4.31 7.80
C LEU A 62 6.95 4.31 8.06
N LEU A 63 6.23 5.30 7.53
CA LEU A 63 4.77 5.34 7.56
C LEU A 63 4.17 4.12 6.85
N TRP A 64 4.69 3.76 5.67
CA TRP A 64 4.29 2.57 4.91
C TRP A 64 4.38 1.31 5.78
N VAL A 65 5.55 1.08 6.40
CA VAL A 65 5.79 -0.12 7.23
C VAL A 65 5.00 -0.08 8.53
N THR A 66 4.74 1.11 9.07
CA THR A 66 3.88 1.29 10.24
C THR A 66 2.46 0.85 9.95
N ILE A 67 1.88 1.29 8.84
CA ILE A 67 0.53 0.88 8.42
C ILE A 67 0.49 -0.63 8.17
N LEU A 68 1.51 -1.19 7.51
CA LEU A 68 1.62 -2.63 7.26
C LEU A 68 1.59 -3.44 8.56
N GLY A 69 2.41 -3.03 9.55
CA GLY A 69 2.53 -3.69 10.85
C GLY A 69 1.26 -3.55 11.70
N VAL A 70 0.68 -2.35 11.75
CA VAL A 70 -0.59 -2.09 12.47
C VAL A 70 -1.74 -2.87 11.85
N ALA A 71 -1.83 -2.93 10.51
CA ALA A 71 -2.84 -3.74 9.83
C ALA A 71 -2.66 -5.24 10.12
N GLY A 72 -1.42 -5.75 10.14
CA GLY A 72 -1.11 -7.12 10.54
C GLY A 72 -1.49 -7.42 12.00
N ALA A 73 -1.20 -6.50 12.93
CA ALA A 73 -1.61 -6.57 14.32
C ALA A 73 -3.14 -6.59 14.45
N ALA A 74 -3.84 -5.75 13.68
CA ALA A 74 -5.29 -5.69 13.69
C ALA A 74 -5.92 -6.98 13.14
N VAL A 75 -5.40 -7.59 12.07
CA VAL A 75 -5.81 -8.95 11.66
C VAL A 75 -5.57 -9.97 12.78
N ALA A 76 -4.40 -9.93 13.41
CA ALA A 76 -4.06 -10.84 14.51
C ALA A 76 -4.97 -10.68 15.74
N LEU A 77 -5.54 -9.49 15.97
CA LEU A 77 -6.44 -9.22 17.08
C LEU A 77 -7.91 -9.44 16.74
N LEU A 78 -8.35 -9.16 15.52
CA LEU A 78 -9.76 -9.13 15.15
C LEU A 78 -10.23 -10.41 14.45
N GLU A 79 -9.36 -11.08 13.68
CA GLU A 79 -9.77 -12.24 12.88
C GLU A 79 -10.04 -13.47 13.75
N ARG A 80 -11.20 -14.11 13.54
CA ARG A 80 -11.69 -15.26 14.33
C ARG A 80 -12.36 -16.35 13.48
N GLY A 81 -12.72 -16.06 12.23
CA GLY A 81 -13.44 -16.96 11.33
C GLY A 81 -12.55 -17.83 10.46
N LEU A 82 -11.28 -17.47 10.27
CA LEU A 82 -10.33 -18.30 9.53
C LEU A 82 -9.89 -19.55 10.27
N ALA A 83 -9.69 -20.64 9.51
CA ALA A 83 -8.95 -21.79 10.00
C ALA A 83 -7.55 -21.39 10.47
N ARG A 84 -7.10 -21.98 11.58
CA ARG A 84 -5.82 -21.62 12.21
C ARG A 84 -4.61 -21.71 11.27
N PRO A 85 -4.44 -22.74 10.41
CA PRO A 85 -3.34 -22.77 9.46
C PRO A 85 -3.39 -21.60 8.47
N THR A 86 -4.57 -21.28 7.95
CA THR A 86 -4.78 -20.20 6.98
C THR A 86 -4.43 -18.85 7.59
N LEU A 87 -4.87 -18.57 8.82
CA LEU A 87 -4.51 -17.34 9.53
C LEU A 87 -2.99 -17.23 9.78
N ILE A 88 -2.33 -18.34 10.15
CA ILE A 88 -0.88 -18.34 10.36
C ILE A 88 -0.15 -18.02 9.04
N ALA A 89 -0.59 -18.63 7.93
CA ALA A 89 -0.01 -18.36 6.61
C ALA A 89 -0.27 -16.91 6.16
N THR A 90 -1.46 -16.36 6.42
CA THR A 90 -1.79 -14.95 6.17
C THR A 90 -0.86 -14.00 6.94
N LEU A 91 -0.71 -14.19 8.25
CA LEU A 91 0.19 -13.36 9.07
C LEU A 91 1.66 -13.56 8.67
N GLY A 92 2.05 -14.77 8.25
CA GLY A 92 3.37 -15.04 7.70
C GLY A 92 3.66 -14.29 6.40
N ALA A 93 2.69 -14.24 5.48
CA ALA A 93 2.80 -13.45 4.25
C ALA A 93 2.93 -11.95 4.55
N GLN A 94 2.14 -11.43 5.49
CA GLN A 94 2.23 -10.04 5.94
C GLN A 94 3.60 -9.72 6.55
N ALA A 95 4.12 -10.64 7.39
CA ALA A 95 5.44 -10.50 7.99
C ALA A 95 6.58 -10.61 6.96
N ALA A 96 6.44 -11.44 5.93
CA ALA A 96 7.41 -11.54 4.84
C ALA A 96 7.50 -10.23 4.04
N ILE A 97 6.36 -9.60 3.75
CA ILE A 97 6.34 -8.25 3.15
C ILE A 97 7.07 -7.25 4.06
N ALA A 98 6.72 -7.27 5.36
CA ALA A 98 7.30 -6.36 6.33
C ALA A 98 8.82 -6.50 6.42
N LEU A 99 9.32 -7.74 6.41
CA LEU A 99 10.74 -8.04 6.49
C LEU A 99 11.53 -7.36 5.36
N GLY A 100 11.06 -7.42 4.12
CA GLY A 100 11.78 -6.76 3.02
C GLY A 100 11.75 -5.24 3.13
N PHE A 101 10.66 -4.65 3.61
CA PHE A 101 10.62 -3.20 3.83
C PHE A 101 11.38 -2.76 5.08
N TYR A 102 11.49 -3.58 6.13
CA TYR A 102 12.43 -3.33 7.23
C TYR A 102 13.87 -3.37 6.73
N ALA A 103 14.23 -4.35 5.89
CA ALA A 103 15.54 -4.39 5.25
C ALA A 103 15.79 -3.15 4.39
N PHE A 104 14.78 -2.70 3.64
CA PHE A 104 14.85 -1.46 2.86
C PHE A 104 15.12 -0.23 3.74
N LEU A 105 14.40 -0.07 4.84
CA LEU A 105 14.64 1.01 5.81
C LEU A 105 16.04 0.94 6.42
N LEU A 106 16.50 -0.26 6.79
CA LEU A 106 17.80 -0.44 7.44
C LEU A 106 18.98 -0.15 6.50
N PHE A 107 18.91 -0.61 5.25
CA PHE A 107 20.07 -0.59 4.34
C PHE A 107 20.04 0.54 3.31
N SER A 108 18.87 1.09 3.00
CA SER A 108 18.71 2.00 1.85
C SER A 108 18.00 3.30 2.19
N SER A 109 17.13 3.32 3.20
CA SER A 109 16.22 4.44 3.45
C SER A 109 16.03 4.71 4.95
N ASN A 110 17.13 4.86 5.69
CA ASN A 110 17.11 4.96 7.16
C ASN A 110 16.59 6.33 7.67
N PRO A 111 15.40 6.39 8.28
CA PRO A 111 14.81 7.65 8.76
C PRO A 111 15.48 8.22 10.02
N PHE A 112 16.37 7.45 10.65
CA PHE A 112 17.07 7.83 11.89
C PHE A 112 18.57 8.05 11.68
N ALA A 113 19.01 8.22 10.43
CA ALA A 113 20.40 8.57 10.13
C ALA A 113 20.82 9.82 10.90
N ARG A 114 22.01 9.78 11.50
CA ARG A 114 22.55 10.82 12.39
C ARG A 114 23.62 11.62 11.66
N ILE A 115 23.71 12.91 11.99
CA ILE A 115 24.76 13.80 11.49
C ILE A 115 25.47 14.50 12.64
N ASP A 116 26.78 14.69 12.48
CA ASP A 116 27.68 15.36 13.43
C ASP A 116 28.77 16.11 12.64
N PRO A 117 28.91 17.45 12.78
CA PRO A 117 28.11 18.32 13.64
C PRO A 117 26.67 18.49 13.12
N ALA A 118 25.72 18.56 14.06
CA ALA A 118 24.35 18.95 13.75
C ALA A 118 24.32 20.42 13.29
N PRO A 119 23.64 20.76 12.17
CA PRO A 119 23.50 22.14 11.73
C PRO A 119 22.65 22.94 12.73
N ALA A 120 22.83 24.26 12.72
CA ALA A 120 22.13 25.17 13.62
C ALA A 120 20.60 25.17 13.40
N ASP A 121 20.17 24.98 12.16
CA ASP A 121 18.76 24.78 11.79
C ASP A 121 18.68 23.97 10.49
N GLY A 122 17.47 23.55 10.13
CA GLY A 122 17.22 22.72 8.96
C GLY A 122 16.76 23.50 7.73
N ASN A 123 16.83 22.84 6.57
CA ASN A 123 16.54 23.42 5.26
C ASN A 123 15.03 23.70 5.04
N GLY A 124 14.16 23.15 5.90
CA GLY A 124 12.71 23.22 5.74
C GLY A 124 12.16 22.28 4.67
N LEU A 125 10.85 22.31 4.49
CA LEU A 125 10.18 21.57 3.41
C LEU A 125 10.38 22.26 2.07
N ASN A 126 10.36 21.46 1.00
CA ASN A 126 10.13 21.96 -0.35
C ASN A 126 8.94 22.95 -0.33
N PRO A 127 9.06 24.16 -0.90
CA PRO A 127 8.00 25.16 -0.90
C PRO A 127 6.63 24.63 -1.34
N LEU A 128 6.57 23.77 -2.36
CA LEU A 128 5.31 23.17 -2.86
C LEU A 128 4.65 22.21 -1.87
N LEU A 129 5.40 21.71 -0.88
CA LEU A 129 4.90 20.81 0.14
C LEU A 129 4.45 21.56 1.40
N GLN A 130 4.58 22.89 1.45
CA GLN A 130 4.14 23.71 2.58
C GLN A 130 2.65 24.05 2.49
N ASP A 131 1.84 23.03 2.30
CA ASP A 131 0.40 23.11 2.16
C ASP A 131 -0.30 22.13 3.12
N PRO A 132 -1.49 22.45 3.68
CA PRO A 132 -2.25 21.53 4.52
C PRO A 132 -2.49 20.15 3.88
N GLY A 133 -2.58 20.08 2.54
CA GLY A 133 -2.69 18.85 1.76
C GLY A 133 -1.63 17.82 2.10
N LEU A 134 -0.37 18.23 2.33
CA LEU A 134 0.71 17.34 2.75
C LEU A 134 0.39 16.61 4.08
N ALA A 135 -0.31 17.26 5.00
CA ALA A 135 -0.61 16.68 6.30
C ALA A 135 -1.68 15.58 6.21
N PHE A 136 -2.61 15.65 5.26
CA PHE A 136 -3.80 14.79 5.22
C PHE A 136 -3.80 13.78 4.06
N HIS A 137 -3.36 14.19 2.87
CA HIS A 137 -3.43 13.37 1.67
C HIS A 137 -2.50 12.13 1.75
N PRO A 138 -1.19 12.26 2.04
CA PRO A 138 -0.30 11.09 2.07
C PRO A 138 -0.72 10.04 3.12
N PRO A 139 -1.06 10.38 4.39
CA PRO A 139 -1.50 9.36 5.34
C PRO A 139 -2.77 8.62 4.89
N THR A 140 -3.76 9.32 4.36
CA THR A 140 -5.00 8.68 3.88
C THR A 140 -4.72 7.78 2.69
N LEU A 141 -3.93 8.25 1.71
CA LEU A 141 -3.54 7.45 0.56
C LEU A 141 -2.74 6.20 0.97
N TYR A 142 -1.76 6.33 1.87
CA TYR A 142 -0.94 5.21 2.33
C TYR A 142 -1.76 4.17 3.11
N ILE A 143 -2.76 4.58 3.90
CA ILE A 143 -3.66 3.62 4.57
C ILE A 143 -4.39 2.76 3.52
N GLY A 144 -4.82 3.37 2.42
CA GLY A 144 -5.42 2.67 1.29
C GLY A 144 -4.42 1.75 0.58
N TYR A 145 -3.30 2.33 0.12
CA TYR A 145 -2.25 1.65 -0.63
C TYR A 145 -1.71 0.42 0.09
N VAL A 146 -1.27 0.61 1.33
CA VAL A 146 -0.67 -0.45 2.14
C VAL A 146 -1.75 -1.38 2.68
N GLY A 147 -2.97 -0.89 2.92
CA GLY A 147 -4.10 -1.71 3.37
C GLY A 147 -4.40 -2.88 2.43
N ILE A 148 -4.19 -2.72 1.12
CA ILE A 148 -4.36 -3.80 0.12
C ILE A 148 -3.40 -4.99 0.36
N SER A 149 -2.26 -4.78 1.04
CA SER A 149 -1.35 -5.88 1.44
C SER A 149 -2.05 -6.97 2.25
N ILE A 150 -3.07 -6.61 3.03
CA ILE A 150 -3.83 -7.57 3.82
C ILE A 150 -4.59 -8.53 2.90
N ALA A 151 -5.25 -8.01 1.87
CA ALA A 151 -5.96 -8.84 0.89
C ALA A 151 -4.99 -9.78 0.15
N PHE A 152 -3.82 -9.28 -0.23
CA PHE A 152 -2.74 -10.11 -0.79
C PHE A 152 -2.31 -11.21 0.19
N SER A 153 -2.05 -10.86 1.45
CA SER A 153 -1.63 -11.80 2.49
C SER A 153 -2.68 -12.89 2.76
N PHE A 154 -3.97 -12.52 2.77
CA PHE A 154 -5.07 -13.47 2.83
C PHE A 154 -5.03 -14.43 1.63
N ALA A 155 -4.86 -13.91 0.40
CA ALA A 155 -4.82 -14.73 -0.81
C ALA A 155 -3.65 -15.72 -0.79
N VAL A 156 -2.45 -15.27 -0.39
CA VAL A 156 -1.28 -16.13 -0.20
C VAL A 156 -1.56 -17.20 0.85
N GLY A 157 -2.12 -16.82 2.00
CA GLY A 157 -2.47 -17.75 3.06
C GLY A 157 -3.45 -18.84 2.60
N ALA A 158 -4.52 -18.45 1.91
CA ALA A 158 -5.52 -19.35 1.37
C ALA A 158 -4.98 -20.27 0.26
N MET A 159 -4.06 -19.79 -0.58
CA MET A 159 -3.40 -20.63 -1.61
C MET A 159 -2.45 -21.65 -0.99
N ILE A 160 -1.71 -21.29 0.06
CA ILE A 160 -0.80 -22.20 0.77
C ILE A 160 -1.59 -23.32 1.44
N THR A 161 -2.70 -22.99 2.10
CA THR A 161 -3.50 -23.97 2.84
C THR A 161 -4.61 -24.62 2.00
N ARG A 162 -4.79 -24.16 0.75
CA ARG A 162 -5.87 -24.57 -0.16
C ARG A 162 -7.27 -24.31 0.42
N ASP A 163 -7.38 -23.31 1.29
CA ASP A 163 -8.59 -22.93 2.01
C ASP A 163 -9.21 -21.68 1.37
N VAL A 164 -9.71 -21.86 0.14
CA VAL A 164 -10.30 -20.79 -0.67
C VAL A 164 -11.79 -20.99 -0.71
N GLY A 165 -12.52 -20.24 0.11
CA GLY A 165 -13.98 -20.36 0.20
C GLY A 165 -14.65 -19.16 0.88
N PRO A 166 -15.94 -19.27 1.23
CA PRO A 166 -16.72 -18.12 1.71
C PRO A 166 -16.22 -17.53 3.03
N ALA A 167 -15.66 -18.35 3.94
CA ALA A 167 -15.09 -17.87 5.20
C ALA A 167 -13.89 -16.94 4.96
N PHE A 168 -12.98 -17.35 4.06
CA PHE A 168 -11.86 -16.53 3.60
C PHE A 168 -12.34 -15.20 2.99
N ALA A 169 -13.35 -15.23 2.13
CA ALA A 169 -13.86 -14.02 1.49
C ALA A 169 -14.53 -13.07 2.48
N ARG A 170 -15.30 -13.58 3.44
CA ARG A 170 -15.88 -12.76 4.51
C ARG A 170 -14.80 -12.11 5.39
N ALA A 171 -13.73 -12.83 5.69
CA ALA A 171 -12.59 -12.31 6.44
C ALA A 171 -11.85 -11.20 5.66
N MET A 172 -11.64 -11.38 4.35
CA MET A 172 -10.93 -10.41 3.50
C MET A 172 -11.73 -9.14 3.21
N ARG A 173 -13.04 -9.26 2.96
CA ARG A 173 -13.90 -8.16 2.48
C ARG A 173 -13.79 -6.84 3.27
N PRO A 174 -13.85 -6.80 4.62
CA PRO A 174 -13.75 -5.53 5.35
C PRO A 174 -12.41 -4.81 5.12
N TRP A 175 -11.32 -5.55 4.90
CA TRP A 175 -10.00 -4.97 4.63
C TRP A 175 -9.92 -4.36 3.24
N VAL A 176 -10.47 -5.04 2.23
CA VAL A 176 -10.57 -4.50 0.86
C VAL A 176 -11.43 -3.24 0.86
N LEU A 177 -12.56 -3.26 1.56
CA LEU A 177 -13.45 -2.10 1.65
C LEU A 177 -12.77 -0.92 2.35
N GLY A 178 -12.12 -1.15 3.50
CA GLY A 178 -11.38 -0.11 4.21
C GLY A 178 -10.30 0.51 3.33
N ALA A 179 -9.46 -0.32 2.71
CA ALA A 179 -8.42 0.14 1.80
C ALA A 179 -8.99 0.95 0.62
N TRP A 180 -10.10 0.49 0.03
CA TRP A 180 -10.78 1.18 -1.05
C TRP A 180 -11.33 2.55 -0.62
N ILE A 181 -11.93 2.67 0.56
CA ILE A 181 -12.39 3.95 1.11
C ILE A 181 -11.22 4.93 1.27
N PHE A 182 -10.12 4.48 1.88
CA PHE A 182 -8.95 5.33 2.09
C PHE A 182 -8.24 5.71 0.78
N LEU A 183 -8.16 4.81 -0.20
CA LEU A 183 -7.71 5.15 -1.55
C LEU A 183 -8.61 6.22 -2.16
N THR A 184 -9.93 6.10 -2.02
CA THR A 184 -10.88 7.07 -2.58
C THR A 184 -10.68 8.44 -1.95
N LEU A 185 -10.61 8.52 -0.62
CA LEU A 185 -10.35 9.77 0.12
C LEU A 185 -8.99 10.37 -0.25
N GLY A 186 -7.95 9.54 -0.29
CA GLY A 186 -6.60 9.95 -0.67
C GLY A 186 -6.57 10.52 -2.09
N ILE A 187 -7.12 9.81 -3.06
CA ILE A 187 -7.17 10.25 -4.47
C ILE A 187 -7.96 11.56 -4.57
N THR A 188 -9.15 11.67 -3.97
CA THR A 188 -9.94 12.90 -4.00
C THR A 188 -9.20 14.09 -3.39
N ALA A 189 -8.58 13.91 -2.21
CA ALA A 189 -7.81 14.96 -1.55
C ALA A 189 -6.58 15.37 -2.38
N GLY A 190 -5.90 14.39 -3.00
CA GLY A 190 -4.74 14.62 -3.85
C GLY A 190 -5.10 15.36 -5.13
N SER A 191 -6.17 14.95 -5.81
CA SER A 191 -6.67 15.63 -7.01
C SER A 191 -7.09 17.07 -6.71
N TYR A 192 -7.74 17.32 -5.57
CA TYR A 192 -8.08 18.68 -5.15
C TYR A 192 -6.83 19.53 -4.91
N TRP A 193 -5.84 18.98 -4.20
CA TRP A 193 -4.57 19.67 -3.94
C TRP A 193 -3.80 19.99 -5.22
N ALA A 194 -3.59 18.98 -6.08
CA ALA A 194 -2.91 19.15 -7.35
C ALA A 194 -3.58 20.22 -8.24
N TYR A 195 -4.92 20.25 -8.25
CA TYR A 195 -5.68 21.20 -9.05
C TYR A 195 -5.37 22.67 -8.72
N TYR A 196 -5.32 23.03 -7.43
CA TYR A 196 -5.06 24.42 -7.05
C TYR A 196 -3.57 24.76 -6.94
N GLU A 197 -2.72 23.81 -6.55
CA GLU A 197 -1.29 24.06 -6.37
C GLU A 197 -0.55 24.12 -7.72
N LEU A 198 -0.93 23.29 -8.69
CA LEU A 198 -0.23 23.14 -9.97
C LEU A 198 -0.92 23.83 -11.17
N GLY A 199 -1.96 24.63 -10.93
CA GLY A 199 -2.37 25.67 -11.89
C GLY A 199 -3.34 25.26 -13.00
N TRP A 200 -4.51 24.70 -12.67
CA TRP A 200 -5.72 24.74 -13.53
C TRP A 200 -5.69 24.04 -14.91
N GLY A 201 -4.67 23.26 -15.24
CA GLY A 201 -4.65 22.51 -16.50
C GLY A 201 -5.50 21.21 -16.52
N GLY A 202 -6.20 20.88 -15.42
CA GLY A 202 -7.06 19.70 -15.31
C GLY A 202 -7.14 19.14 -13.87
N TRP A 203 -8.15 18.32 -13.59
CA TRP A 203 -8.27 17.58 -12.31
C TRP A 203 -7.44 16.28 -12.30
N TRP A 204 -6.94 15.88 -13.47
CA TRP A 204 -6.13 14.69 -13.73
C TRP A 204 -5.36 14.89 -15.03
N PHE A 205 -4.04 14.91 -14.97
CA PHE A 205 -3.15 15.24 -16.10
C PHE A 205 -2.60 14.02 -16.81
N TRP A 206 -3.09 12.83 -16.45
CA TRP A 206 -2.45 11.57 -16.85
C TRP A 206 -1.01 11.47 -16.33
N ASP A 207 -0.72 12.17 -15.22
CA ASP A 207 0.59 12.15 -14.59
C ASP A 207 0.86 10.77 -13.96
N PRO A 208 2.10 10.25 -14.03
CA PRO A 208 2.41 8.91 -13.52
C PRO A 208 2.11 8.71 -12.03
N VAL A 209 2.26 9.74 -11.18
CA VAL A 209 1.99 9.64 -9.74
C VAL A 209 0.48 9.60 -9.49
N GLU A 210 -0.29 10.38 -10.24
CA GLU A 210 -1.76 10.31 -10.22
C GLU A 210 -2.22 8.91 -10.65
N ASN A 211 -1.79 8.44 -11.83
CA ASN A 211 -2.14 7.12 -12.36
C ASN A 211 -1.71 5.97 -11.44
N ALA A 212 -0.54 6.09 -10.81
CA ALA A 212 -0.09 5.15 -9.79
C ALA A 212 -1.14 4.98 -8.68
N SER A 213 -1.76 6.07 -8.21
CA SER A 213 -2.80 5.97 -7.19
C SER A 213 -4.09 5.28 -7.67
N LEU A 214 -4.45 5.49 -8.95
CA LEU A 214 -5.68 4.96 -9.56
C LEU A 214 -5.62 3.45 -9.85
N MET A 215 -4.46 2.93 -10.26
CA MET A 215 -4.29 1.51 -10.61
C MET A 215 -4.75 0.53 -9.51
N PRO A 216 -4.28 0.62 -8.24
CA PRO A 216 -4.77 -0.25 -7.19
C PRO A 216 -6.23 0.03 -6.80
N TRP A 217 -6.73 1.25 -7.00
CA TRP A 217 -8.15 1.55 -6.77
C TRP A 217 -9.07 0.81 -7.75
N LEU A 218 -8.71 0.76 -9.04
CA LEU A 218 -9.44 -0.01 -10.06
C LEU A 218 -9.42 -1.51 -9.74
N ALA A 219 -8.23 -2.05 -9.41
CA ALA A 219 -8.08 -3.45 -9.03
C ALA A 219 -8.84 -3.78 -7.73
N ALA A 220 -8.80 -2.90 -6.73
CA ALA A 220 -9.54 -3.05 -5.47
C ALA A 220 -11.05 -2.99 -5.70
N THR A 221 -11.52 -2.16 -6.63
CA THR A 221 -12.94 -2.09 -7.02
C THR A 221 -13.39 -3.42 -7.62
N ALA A 222 -12.62 -3.99 -8.55
CA ALA A 222 -12.91 -5.32 -9.11
C ALA A 222 -12.87 -6.41 -8.02
N LEU A 223 -11.88 -6.34 -7.12
CA LEU A 223 -11.74 -7.27 -6.00
C LEU A 223 -12.92 -7.20 -5.04
N LEU A 224 -13.43 -6.00 -4.72
CA LEU A 224 -14.55 -5.79 -3.80
C LEU A 224 -15.83 -6.46 -4.32
N HIS A 225 -16.07 -6.39 -5.63
CA HIS A 225 -17.18 -7.11 -6.28
C HIS A 225 -16.94 -8.62 -6.26
N SER A 226 -15.75 -9.08 -6.66
CA SER A 226 -15.42 -10.51 -6.72
C SER A 226 -15.48 -11.18 -5.34
N VAL A 227 -14.91 -10.57 -4.30
CA VAL A 227 -14.91 -11.12 -2.94
C VAL A 227 -16.32 -11.17 -2.36
N THR A 228 -17.22 -10.26 -2.77
CA THR A 228 -18.63 -10.29 -2.35
C THR A 228 -19.36 -11.48 -2.98
N VAL A 229 -19.10 -11.79 -4.26
CA VAL A 229 -19.64 -12.99 -4.91
C VAL A 229 -19.10 -14.25 -4.23
N LEU A 230 -17.80 -14.33 -3.96
CA LEU A 230 -17.21 -15.46 -3.26
C LEU A 230 -17.78 -15.65 -1.84
N ALA A 231 -18.00 -14.56 -1.10
CA ALA A 231 -18.51 -14.62 0.27
C ALA A 231 -19.98 -15.07 0.35
N THR A 232 -20.79 -14.76 -0.66
CA THR A 232 -22.26 -14.95 -0.63
C THR A 232 -22.73 -16.11 -1.48
N ARG A 233 -22.05 -16.40 -2.60
CA ARG A 233 -22.42 -17.44 -3.55
C ARG A 233 -21.40 -18.55 -3.65
N ASP A 234 -20.19 -18.39 -3.11
CA ASP A 234 -19.10 -19.35 -3.28
C ASP A 234 -18.64 -19.51 -4.74
N GLY A 235 -18.76 -18.44 -5.54
CA GLY A 235 -18.27 -18.37 -6.92
C GLY A 235 -16.95 -17.61 -7.04
N LEU A 236 -16.33 -17.63 -8.23
CA LEU A 236 -15.17 -16.80 -8.60
C LEU A 236 -13.90 -16.97 -7.75
N ARG A 237 -13.73 -18.11 -7.07
CA ARG A 237 -12.58 -18.40 -6.18
C ARG A 237 -11.22 -18.01 -6.76
N ALA A 238 -10.86 -18.55 -7.92
CA ALA A 238 -9.57 -18.28 -8.57
C ALA A 238 -9.45 -16.80 -9.01
N TRP A 239 -10.54 -16.20 -9.49
CA TRP A 239 -10.57 -14.81 -9.92
C TRP A 239 -10.37 -13.85 -8.74
N THR A 240 -10.99 -14.11 -7.59
CA THR A 240 -10.77 -13.33 -6.36
C THR A 240 -9.32 -13.37 -5.90
N LEU A 241 -8.69 -14.55 -5.94
CA LEU A 241 -7.26 -14.68 -5.62
C LEU A 241 -6.38 -13.87 -6.56
N MET A 242 -6.61 -13.98 -7.87
CA MET A 242 -5.85 -13.22 -8.87
C MET A 242 -6.02 -11.72 -8.66
N LEU A 243 -7.24 -11.23 -8.45
CA LEU A 243 -7.49 -9.81 -8.22
C LEU A 243 -6.84 -9.30 -6.93
N ALA A 244 -6.76 -10.10 -5.87
CA ALA A 244 -6.02 -9.74 -4.65
C ALA A 244 -4.52 -9.61 -4.91
N VAL A 245 -3.95 -10.51 -5.71
CA VAL A 245 -2.54 -10.42 -6.15
C VAL A 245 -2.31 -9.19 -7.01
N VAL A 246 -3.17 -8.95 -8.00
CA VAL A 246 -3.09 -7.80 -8.92
C VAL A 246 -3.24 -6.48 -8.17
N ALA A 247 -4.18 -6.35 -7.24
CA ALA A 247 -4.40 -5.10 -6.51
C ALA A 247 -3.18 -4.68 -5.69
N PHE A 248 -2.55 -5.62 -4.97
CA PHE A 248 -1.31 -5.31 -4.25
C PHE A 248 -0.13 -5.10 -5.20
N SER A 249 -0.07 -5.85 -6.31
CA SER A 249 0.91 -5.64 -7.37
C SER A 249 0.87 -4.20 -7.89
N MET A 250 -0.32 -3.66 -8.13
CA MET A 250 -0.48 -2.26 -8.57
C MET A 250 -0.01 -1.26 -7.51
N SER A 251 -0.21 -1.55 -6.22
CA SER A 251 0.31 -0.73 -5.12
C SER A 251 1.84 -0.76 -5.07
N MET A 252 2.46 -1.93 -5.26
CA MET A 252 3.91 -2.06 -5.33
C MET A 252 4.51 -1.39 -6.57
N ILE A 253 3.88 -1.55 -7.74
CA ILE A 253 4.28 -0.86 -8.97
C ILE A 253 4.21 0.64 -8.78
N GLY A 254 3.11 1.17 -8.25
CA GLY A 254 3.01 2.61 -8.00
C GLY A 254 4.06 3.11 -7.01
N THR A 255 4.37 2.34 -5.96
CA THR A 255 5.47 2.66 -5.03
C THR A 255 6.81 2.73 -5.77
N PHE A 256 7.08 1.80 -6.69
CA PHE A 256 8.28 1.82 -7.53
C PHE A 256 8.30 3.02 -8.49
N LEU A 257 7.21 3.30 -9.20
CA LEU A 257 7.14 4.39 -10.18
C LEU A 257 7.38 5.76 -9.54
N VAL A 258 6.76 6.02 -8.39
CA VAL A 258 6.83 7.31 -7.68
C VAL A 258 8.22 7.55 -7.05
N ARG A 259 8.99 6.49 -6.80
CA ARG A 259 10.25 6.55 -6.02
C ARG A 259 11.52 6.28 -6.82
N SER A 260 11.41 5.58 -7.95
CA SER A 260 12.57 5.20 -8.75
C SER A 260 13.14 6.34 -9.60
N GLY A 261 12.32 7.37 -9.89
CA GLY A 261 12.69 8.42 -10.85
C GLY A 261 12.75 7.94 -12.30
N ILE A 262 12.21 6.74 -12.60
CA ILE A 262 12.21 6.19 -13.97
C ILE A 262 11.23 6.93 -14.90
N LEU A 263 10.17 7.52 -14.33
CA LEU A 263 9.20 8.35 -15.06
C LEU A 263 9.31 9.80 -14.57
N THR A 264 9.23 10.75 -15.50
CA THR A 264 9.11 12.17 -15.18
C THR A 264 7.70 12.47 -14.67
N SER A 265 7.61 13.13 -13.52
CA SER A 265 6.33 13.55 -12.94
C SER A 265 6.51 14.87 -12.19
N VAL A 266 5.49 15.72 -12.24
CA VAL A 266 5.43 16.97 -11.47
C VAL A 266 5.17 16.74 -9.98
N HIS A 267 4.70 15.54 -9.61
CA HIS A 267 4.40 15.14 -8.24
C HIS A 267 5.52 14.28 -7.59
N ALA A 268 6.65 14.10 -8.27
CA ALA A 268 7.74 13.29 -7.79
C ALA A 268 8.74 14.13 -6.96
N PHE A 269 8.55 14.15 -5.63
CA PHE A 269 9.37 14.96 -4.72
C PHE A 269 10.51 14.21 -4.02
N ALA A 270 10.51 12.88 -4.07
CA ALA A 270 11.48 12.05 -3.36
C ALA A 270 11.84 10.83 -4.21
N VAL A 271 12.73 11.07 -5.18
CA VAL A 271 13.23 10.09 -6.16
C VAL A 271 14.68 9.74 -5.87
N ASP A 272 15.01 8.46 -5.91
CA ASP A 272 16.38 7.95 -5.79
C ASP A 272 16.49 6.62 -6.57
N PRO A 273 17.24 6.58 -7.69
CA PRO A 273 17.38 5.37 -8.50
C PRO A 273 17.96 4.17 -7.75
N THR A 274 18.85 4.41 -6.79
CA THR A 274 19.46 3.32 -5.99
C THR A 274 18.40 2.65 -5.12
N ARG A 275 17.53 3.45 -4.49
CA ARG A 275 16.39 2.97 -3.71
C ARG A 275 15.33 2.32 -4.58
N GLY A 276 15.10 2.86 -5.78
CA GLY A 276 14.22 2.29 -6.80
C GLY A 276 14.60 0.85 -7.17
N SER A 277 15.89 0.55 -7.31
CA SER A 277 16.37 -0.81 -7.61
C SER A 277 16.04 -1.82 -6.51
N PHE A 278 16.08 -1.39 -5.24
CA PHE A 278 15.71 -2.24 -4.10
C PHE A 278 14.21 -2.54 -4.13
N ILE A 279 13.37 -1.54 -4.36
CA ILE A 279 11.91 -1.71 -4.48
C ILE A 279 11.59 -2.63 -5.66
N LEU A 280 12.30 -2.51 -6.79
CA LEU A 280 12.13 -3.40 -7.94
C LEU A 280 12.46 -4.86 -7.58
N ALA A 281 13.51 -5.11 -6.80
CA ALA A 281 13.82 -6.45 -6.32
C ALA A 281 12.71 -7.00 -5.40
N LEU A 282 12.20 -6.19 -4.47
CA LEU A 282 11.05 -6.58 -3.62
C LEU A 282 9.80 -6.87 -4.46
N LEU A 283 9.55 -6.05 -5.48
CA LEU A 283 8.45 -6.23 -6.43
C LEU A 283 8.57 -7.57 -7.16
N ALA A 284 9.75 -7.89 -7.70
CA ALA A 284 10.01 -9.17 -8.35
C ALA A 284 9.79 -10.37 -7.41
N ILE A 285 10.24 -10.27 -6.15
CA ILE A 285 10.06 -11.32 -5.15
C ILE A 285 8.59 -11.51 -4.79
N TYR A 286 7.89 -10.43 -4.44
CA TYR A 286 6.51 -10.53 -3.93
C TYR A 286 5.50 -10.83 -5.02
N ILE A 287 5.56 -10.11 -6.15
CA ILE A 287 4.65 -10.34 -7.27
C ILE A 287 5.00 -11.65 -7.97
N GLY A 288 6.27 -11.85 -8.32
CA GLY A 288 6.72 -13.08 -8.97
C GLY A 288 6.46 -14.32 -8.11
N GLY A 289 6.74 -14.25 -6.81
CA GLY A 289 6.45 -15.31 -5.86
C GLY A 289 4.96 -15.60 -5.72
N ALA A 290 4.10 -14.58 -5.66
CA ALA A 290 2.65 -14.76 -5.57
C ALA A 290 2.04 -15.30 -6.86
N LEU A 291 2.49 -14.83 -8.04
CA LEU A 291 2.04 -15.33 -9.33
C LEU A 291 2.51 -16.77 -9.58
N LEU A 292 3.74 -17.11 -9.20
CA LEU A 292 4.23 -18.49 -9.23
C LEU A 292 3.41 -19.38 -8.29
N LEU A 293 3.17 -18.94 -7.06
CA LEU A 293 2.32 -19.66 -6.11
C LEU A 293 0.91 -19.86 -6.69
N PHE A 294 0.33 -18.82 -7.30
CA PHE A 294 -0.95 -18.91 -7.98
C PHE A 294 -0.93 -19.96 -9.09
N ALA A 295 0.04 -19.90 -10.00
CA ALA A 295 0.18 -20.86 -11.10
C ALA A 295 0.30 -22.31 -10.60
N LEU A 296 1.06 -22.53 -9.51
CA LEU A 296 1.24 -23.86 -8.92
C LEU A 296 0.02 -24.36 -8.13
N ARG A 297 -0.86 -23.47 -7.66
CA ARG A 297 -1.98 -23.82 -6.77
C ARG A 297 -3.35 -23.68 -7.41
N VAL A 298 -3.50 -22.94 -8.51
CA VAL A 298 -4.80 -22.65 -9.12
C VAL A 298 -5.54 -23.94 -9.52
N GLY A 299 -4.83 -24.97 -9.98
CA GLY A 299 -5.43 -26.29 -10.29
C GLY A 299 -6.01 -27.03 -9.08
N THR A 300 -5.65 -26.64 -7.86
CA THR A 300 -6.22 -27.17 -6.62
C THR A 300 -7.40 -26.35 -6.09
N VAL A 301 -7.66 -25.19 -6.69
CA VAL A 301 -8.81 -24.33 -6.35
C VAL A 301 -10.03 -24.91 -7.05
N ARG A 302 -11.00 -25.41 -6.26
CA ARG A 302 -12.25 -25.94 -6.82
C ARG A 302 -12.98 -24.85 -7.59
N ALA A 303 -13.56 -25.22 -8.73
CA ALA A 303 -14.57 -24.38 -9.36
C ALA A 303 -15.70 -24.21 -8.33
N GLY A 304 -15.96 -22.96 -7.96
CA GLY A 304 -17.06 -22.61 -7.07
C GLY A 304 -18.42 -22.86 -7.73
N THR A 305 -19.49 -22.26 -7.20
CA THR A 305 -20.80 -22.33 -7.86
C THR A 305 -20.75 -21.65 -9.22
N THR A 306 -21.33 -22.29 -10.23
CA THR A 306 -21.59 -21.70 -11.54
C THR A 306 -22.81 -20.78 -11.47
N PHE A 307 -22.92 -19.85 -12.42
CA PHE A 307 -24.05 -18.95 -12.58
C PHE A 307 -24.36 -18.79 -14.07
N ASP A 308 -25.62 -18.48 -14.39
CA ASP A 308 -26.06 -18.24 -15.76
C ASP A 308 -25.41 -16.99 -16.34
N PHE A 309 -25.22 -16.97 -17.67
CA PHE A 309 -24.59 -15.83 -18.35
C PHE A 309 -25.38 -14.52 -18.15
N VAL A 310 -26.71 -14.59 -18.26
CA VAL A 310 -27.61 -13.46 -17.99
C VAL A 310 -28.06 -13.53 -16.53
N SER A 311 -27.22 -13.05 -15.64
CA SER A 311 -27.47 -13.00 -14.19
C SER A 311 -26.80 -11.80 -13.53
N ARG A 312 -27.12 -11.55 -12.26
CA ARG A 312 -26.43 -10.52 -11.45
C ARG A 312 -24.94 -10.83 -11.34
N GLU A 313 -24.60 -12.10 -11.15
CA GLU A 313 -23.23 -12.59 -11.07
C GLU A 313 -22.51 -12.42 -12.41
N GLY A 314 -23.18 -12.71 -13.54
CA GLY A 314 -22.66 -12.44 -14.88
C GLY A 314 -22.35 -10.96 -15.12
N ALA A 315 -23.24 -10.06 -14.70
CA ALA A 315 -23.00 -8.61 -14.78
C ALA A 315 -21.80 -8.17 -13.92
N LEU A 316 -21.62 -8.75 -12.72
CA LEU A 316 -20.46 -8.48 -11.87
C LEU A 316 -19.14 -8.96 -12.50
N VAL A 317 -19.16 -10.07 -13.23
CA VAL A 317 -18.00 -10.57 -13.97
C VAL A 317 -17.67 -9.67 -15.15
N ALA A 318 -18.67 -9.25 -15.93
CA ALA A 318 -18.48 -8.30 -17.01
C ALA A 318 -17.89 -6.97 -16.50
N ASN A 319 -18.40 -6.46 -15.37
CA ASN A 319 -17.85 -5.27 -14.72
C ASN A 319 -16.38 -5.47 -14.28
N ASN A 320 -16.05 -6.62 -13.68
CA ASN A 320 -14.67 -6.92 -13.30
C ASN A 320 -13.74 -6.99 -14.51
N LEU A 321 -14.19 -7.57 -15.62
CA LEU A 321 -13.43 -7.60 -16.86
C LEU A 321 -13.19 -6.18 -17.38
N LEU A 322 -14.23 -5.34 -17.43
CA LEU A 322 -14.12 -3.94 -17.83
C LEU A 322 -13.12 -3.17 -16.96
N LEU A 323 -13.23 -3.28 -15.63
CA LEU A 323 -12.29 -2.65 -14.69
C LEU A 323 -10.85 -3.13 -14.90
N THR A 324 -10.65 -4.42 -15.21
CA THR A 324 -9.33 -4.99 -15.48
C THR A 324 -8.77 -4.47 -16.81
N VAL A 325 -9.60 -4.30 -17.83
CA VAL A 325 -9.20 -3.69 -19.11
C VAL A 325 -8.83 -2.23 -18.91
N ILE A 326 -9.64 -1.45 -18.20
CA ILE A 326 -9.32 -0.05 -17.87
C ILE A 326 -8.00 0.03 -17.10
N LEU A 327 -7.81 -0.84 -16.11
CA LEU A 327 -6.53 -0.95 -15.39
C LEU A 327 -5.36 -1.21 -16.34
N GLY A 328 -5.51 -2.15 -17.28
CA GLY A 328 -4.50 -2.44 -18.30
C GLY A 328 -4.18 -1.21 -19.16
N VAL A 329 -5.20 -0.47 -19.59
CA VAL A 329 -5.03 0.78 -20.35
C VAL A 329 -4.30 1.83 -19.54
N VAL A 330 -4.66 2.04 -18.27
CA VAL A 330 -3.98 3.00 -17.38
C VAL A 330 -2.53 2.58 -17.16
N LEU A 331 -2.26 1.31 -16.87
CA LEU A 331 -0.90 0.80 -16.66
C LEU A 331 -0.05 0.99 -17.91
N ILE A 332 -0.53 0.54 -19.08
CA ILE A 332 0.20 0.67 -20.34
C ILE A 332 0.40 2.15 -20.68
N GLY A 333 -0.66 2.96 -20.59
CA GLY A 333 -0.59 4.40 -20.87
C GLY A 333 0.27 5.19 -19.91
N THR A 334 0.54 4.68 -18.70
CA THR A 334 1.49 5.29 -17.74
C THR A 334 2.93 4.93 -18.05
N LEU A 335 3.17 3.74 -18.61
CA LEU A 335 4.51 3.24 -18.95
C LEU A 335 4.93 3.56 -20.38
N TYR A 336 3.99 3.97 -21.24
CA TYR A 336 4.24 4.28 -22.63
C TYR A 336 5.11 5.56 -22.75
N PRO A 337 6.14 5.58 -23.62
CA PRO A 337 7.07 6.71 -23.76
C PRO A 337 6.44 8.03 -24.18
#